data_AF-A0A6G0HFN8-F1
#
_entry.id   AF-A0A6G0HFN8-F1
#
_cell.length_a   1.000
_cell.length_b   1.000
_cell.length_c   1.000
_cell.angle_alpha   90.00
_cell.angle_beta   90.00
_cell.angle_gamma   90.00
#
_symmetry.space_group_name_H-M   'P 1'
#
loop_
_entity.id
_entity.type
_entity.pdbx_description
1 polymer ?
#
loop_
_entity_poly.entity_id
_entity_poly.type
_entity_poly.pdbx_seq_one_letter_code
_entity_poly.pdbx_strand_id
1 'polypeptide(L)'
;MFPPLVQFSWKRQKEDGPLVEVHRGDGEQLELRESGHTVSILLIHQQENSTYKYRCYVKHEGGTVEAQIEQEGWLPEALDLAPLRCPILLERAHRVGPRRDAGDPPRTLIMKFQSYKQKMLVMKAAKEKKDVLYKNKRVRLYNDLATEVHRQRKKYDNVRQQLRSLGLRHGIMPPAKLVVTYREQTHTFNMPTEAQEFINKIKEERGGNND
;
A
#
# COMPACT_ATOMS: atom_id res chain seq x y z
N MET A 1 1.81 -10.22 40.44
CA MET A 1 2.33 -8.84 40.47
C MET A 1 2.58 -8.46 39.01
N PHE A 2 1.75 -7.59 38.42
CA PHE A 2 1.91 -7.13 37.04
C PHE A 2 3.13 -6.19 36.98
N PRO A 3 4.05 -6.32 35.99
CA PRO A 3 5.23 -5.48 35.93
C PRO A 3 4.84 -3.99 35.79
N PRO A 4 5.67 -3.08 36.31
CA PRO A 4 5.36 -1.65 36.35
C PRO A 4 5.27 -1.09 34.93
N LEU A 5 4.03 -0.74 34.59
CA LEU A 5 3.65 0.48 33.87
C LEU A 5 4.53 0.79 32.64
N VAL A 6 4.20 0.17 31.51
CA VAL A 6 4.53 0.74 30.21
C VAL A 6 3.99 2.17 30.17
N GLN A 7 4.87 3.17 29.99
CA GLN A 7 4.48 4.58 29.89
C GLN A 7 4.50 5.00 28.44
N PHE A 8 3.39 5.56 27.97
CA PHE A 8 3.26 6.15 26.64
C PHE A 8 3.35 7.66 26.75
N SER A 9 4.19 8.27 25.92
CA SER A 9 4.17 9.72 25.69
C SER A 9 4.18 10.02 24.21
N TRP A 10 3.59 11.14 23.85
CA TRP A 10 3.46 11.58 22.47
C TRP A 10 4.18 12.91 22.29
N LYS A 11 4.91 13.05 21.19
CA LYS A 11 5.49 14.33 20.77
C LYS A 11 5.02 14.68 19.38
N ARG A 12 4.72 15.95 19.14
CA ARG A 12 4.42 16.51 17.82
C ARG A 12 5.56 17.40 17.35
N GLN A 13 5.79 17.43 16.05
CA GLN A 13 6.75 18.28 15.40
C GLN A 13 6.08 18.97 14.22
N LYS A 14 6.12 20.30 14.16
CA LYS A 14 5.69 21.05 12.97
C LYS A 14 6.89 21.24 12.07
N GLU A 15 6.86 20.67 10.86
CA GLU A 15 7.95 20.78 9.89
C GLU A 15 9.31 20.38 10.51
N ASP A 16 10.30 21.29 10.52
CA ASP A 16 11.62 21.12 11.14
C ASP A 16 11.74 21.82 12.52
N GLY A 17 10.60 22.17 13.13
CA GLY A 17 10.53 22.77 14.45
C GLY A 17 10.90 21.81 15.59
N PRO A 18 10.94 22.27 16.85
CA PRO A 18 11.23 21.42 17.99
C PRO A 18 10.14 20.36 18.21
N LEU A 19 10.52 19.20 18.76
CA LEU A 19 9.57 18.20 19.24
C LEU A 19 8.92 18.72 20.53
N VAL A 20 7.60 18.88 20.51
CA VAL A 20 6.79 19.36 21.63
C VAL A 20 5.95 18.21 22.18
N GLU A 21 5.93 18.00 23.50
CA GLU A 21 5.05 17.00 24.11
C GLU A 21 3.57 17.33 23.85
N VAL A 22 2.80 16.30 23.48
CA VAL A 22 1.36 16.42 23.29
C VAL A 22 0.70 16.28 24.66
N HIS A 23 0.16 17.37 25.19
CA HIS A 23 -0.59 17.36 26.44
C HIS A 23 -2.05 16.96 26.18
N ARG A 24 -2.75 16.43 27.20
CA ARG A 24 -4.14 15.90 27.10
C ARG A 24 -5.17 16.90 26.54
N GLY A 25 -4.86 18.20 26.50
CA GLY A 25 -5.71 19.22 25.87
C GLY A 25 -5.60 19.29 24.34
N ASP A 26 -4.54 18.74 23.74
CA ASP A 26 -4.28 18.75 22.29
C ASP A 26 -4.78 17.47 21.57
N GLY A 27 -5.24 16.46 22.32
CA GLY A 27 -5.74 15.19 21.81
C GLY A 27 -6.11 14.22 22.95
N GLU A 28 -7.04 13.31 22.69
CA GLU A 28 -7.47 12.30 23.66
C GLU A 28 -6.57 11.07 23.56
N GLN A 29 -5.86 10.74 24.65
CA GLN A 29 -5.05 9.52 24.73
C GLN A 29 -5.88 8.39 25.33
N LEU A 30 -6.17 7.37 24.52
CA LEU A 30 -6.79 6.13 24.97
C LEU A 30 -5.73 5.05 25.16
N GLU A 31 -5.76 4.38 26.32
CA GLU A 31 -4.92 3.21 26.61
C GLU A 31 -5.79 1.96 26.73
N LEU A 32 -5.58 1.01 25.83
CA LEU A 32 -6.24 -0.29 25.84
C LEU A 32 -5.28 -1.34 26.38
N ARG A 33 -5.74 -2.14 27.36
CA ARG A 33 -4.97 -3.21 28.01
C ARG A 33 -5.72 -4.53 27.87
N GLU A 34 -5.14 -5.48 27.16
CA GLU A 34 -5.66 -6.85 27.04
C GLU A 34 -4.51 -7.85 27.19
N SER A 35 -4.66 -8.87 28.04
CA SER A 35 -3.89 -10.12 27.99
C SER A 35 -2.40 -10.00 27.60
N GLY A 36 -1.63 -9.18 28.33
CA GLY A 36 -0.18 -8.98 28.09
C GLY A 36 0.19 -7.98 26.99
N HIS A 37 -0.78 -7.34 26.35
CA HIS A 37 -0.61 -6.31 25.32
C HIS A 37 -1.17 -4.98 25.83
N THR A 38 -0.48 -3.89 25.52
CA THR A 38 -0.97 -2.54 25.80
C THR A 38 -0.78 -1.68 24.57
N VAL A 39 -1.85 -0.98 24.17
CA VAL A 39 -1.86 -0.06 23.03
C VAL A 39 -2.25 1.32 23.53
N SER A 40 -1.49 2.34 23.12
CA SER A 40 -1.88 3.74 23.26
C SER A 40 -2.29 4.29 21.91
N ILE A 41 -3.48 4.89 21.86
CA ILE A 41 -4.04 5.54 20.67
C ILE A 41 -4.19 7.01 21.01
N LEU A 42 -3.53 7.88 20.25
CA LEU A 42 -3.78 9.31 20.30
C LEU A 42 -4.87 9.67 19.29
N LEU A 43 -6.06 10.00 19.78
CA LEU A 43 -7.14 10.56 18.99
C LEU A 43 -6.90 12.06 18.84
N ILE A 44 -6.48 12.45 17.64
CA ILE A 44 -6.25 13.85 17.30
C ILE A 44 -7.55 14.39 16.70
N HIS A 45 -8.20 15.30 17.42
CA HIS A 45 -9.36 16.06 16.91
C HIS A 45 -8.84 17.19 16.01
N GLN A 46 -8.29 16.84 14.85
CA GLN A 46 -7.53 17.78 14.04
C GLN A 46 -8.43 18.64 13.14
N GLN A 47 -8.25 19.97 13.20
CA GLN A 47 -8.70 20.92 12.18
C GLN A 47 -7.93 20.69 10.86
N GLU A 48 -8.62 20.91 9.74
CA GLU A 48 -8.41 20.33 8.40
C GLU A 48 -7.05 20.58 7.69
N ASN A 49 -6.05 21.27 8.28
CA ASN A 49 -4.87 21.76 7.53
C ASN A 49 -3.49 21.66 8.21
N SER A 50 -3.30 20.92 9.31
CA SER A 50 -2.00 20.97 10.02
C SER A 50 -0.99 19.87 9.62
N THR A 51 0.26 20.26 9.34
CA THR A 51 1.40 19.43 8.87
C THR A 51 2.24 18.79 9.98
N TYR A 52 1.63 18.45 11.12
CA TYR A 52 2.37 17.91 12.27
C TYR A 52 2.78 16.44 12.05
N LYS A 53 4.05 16.12 12.34
CA LYS A 53 4.54 14.74 12.52
C LYS A 53 4.37 14.33 13.97
N TYR A 54 3.83 13.15 14.22
CA TYR A 54 3.62 12.64 15.58
C TYR A 54 4.52 11.43 15.84
N ARG A 55 5.09 11.39 17.05
CA ARG A 55 5.96 10.31 17.50
C ARG A 55 5.46 9.78 18.84
N CYS A 56 5.28 8.48 18.92
CA CYS A 56 4.95 7.78 20.15
C CYS A 56 6.22 7.23 20.79
N TYR A 57 6.39 7.48 22.08
CA TYR A 57 7.48 6.95 22.89
C TYR A 57 6.91 5.97 23.89
N VAL A 58 7.46 4.76 23.90
CA VAL A 58 7.06 3.68 24.79
C VAL A 58 8.22 3.38 25.72
N LYS A 59 8.06 3.69 27.00
CA LYS A 59 9.06 3.38 28.03
C LYS A 59 8.68 2.09 28.74
N HIS A 60 9.58 1.11 28.71
CA HIS A 60 9.46 -0.16 29.43
C HIS A 60 10.80 -0.49 30.12
N GLU A 61 10.84 -1.56 30.91
CA GLU A 61 12.02 -1.96 31.71
C GLU A 61 13.29 -2.20 30.85
N GLY A 62 13.12 -2.56 29.58
CA GLY A 62 14.20 -2.82 28.63
C GLY A 62 14.68 -1.59 27.84
N GLY A 63 14.10 -0.41 28.05
CA GLY A 63 14.47 0.83 27.37
C GLY A 63 13.29 1.63 26.83
N THR A 64 13.59 2.69 26.09
CA THR A 64 12.58 3.51 25.40
C THR A 64 12.58 3.16 23.92
N VAL A 65 11.43 2.76 23.41
CA VAL A 65 11.21 2.52 21.98
C VAL A 65 10.45 3.70 21.40
N GLU A 66 10.93 4.24 20.27
CA GLU A 66 10.27 5.31 19.53
C GLU A 66 9.58 4.72 18.29
N ALA A 67 8.29 5.04 18.13
CA ALA A 67 7.51 4.74 16.93
C ALA A 67 7.10 6.06 16.27
N GLN A 68 7.64 6.32 15.08
CA GLN A 68 7.30 7.48 14.28
C GLN A 68 6.09 7.16 13.39
N ILE A 69 5.00 7.91 13.54
CA ILE A 69 3.85 7.84 12.62
C ILE A 69 4.09 8.88 11.55
N GLU A 70 4.45 8.41 10.35
CA GLU A 70 4.72 9.29 9.22
C GLU A 70 3.43 9.57 8.44
N GLN A 71 3.06 10.85 8.37
CA GLN A 71 2.09 11.33 7.41
C GLN A 71 2.81 11.56 6.07
N GLU A 72 2.46 10.78 5.06
CA GLU A 72 3.00 10.98 3.70
C GLU A 72 2.14 11.99 2.94
N GLY A 73 2.54 13.26 3.01
CA GLY A 73 1.82 14.36 2.36
C GLY A 73 1.81 14.31 0.83
N TRP A 74 2.75 13.61 0.20
CA TRP A 74 2.85 13.54 -1.26
C TRP A 74 1.83 12.58 -1.90
N LEU A 75 1.32 11.59 -1.16
CA LEU A 75 0.41 10.58 -1.71
C LEU A 75 -0.94 11.19 -2.12
N PRO A 76 -1.61 12.00 -1.28
CA PRO A 76 -2.83 12.70 -1.69
C PRO A 76 -2.62 13.60 -2.91
N GLU A 77 -1.53 14.37 -2.93
CA GLU A 77 -1.17 15.25 -4.04
C GLU A 77 -0.96 14.47 -5.35
N ALA A 78 -0.15 13.41 -5.31
CA ALA A 78 0.16 12.63 -6.51
C ALA A 78 -1.05 11.87 -7.07
N LEU A 79 -2.05 11.58 -6.24
CA LEU A 79 -3.23 10.78 -6.59
C LEU A 79 -4.51 11.62 -6.78
N ASP A 80 -4.41 12.94 -6.69
CA ASP A 80 -5.55 13.89 -6.74
C ASP A 80 -6.67 13.48 -5.77
N LEU A 81 -6.30 12.99 -4.59
CA LEU A 81 -7.29 12.62 -3.58
C LEU A 81 -7.89 13.91 -3.02
N ALA A 82 -9.22 14.05 -3.14
CA ALA A 82 -9.98 15.08 -2.45
C ALA A 82 -9.61 15.07 -0.95
N PRO A 83 -9.76 16.21 -0.23
CA PRO A 83 -9.45 16.29 1.19
C PRO A 83 -10.06 15.11 1.93
N LEU A 84 -9.19 14.19 2.34
CA LEU A 84 -9.63 12.97 3.00
C LEU A 84 -10.10 13.36 4.39
N ARG A 85 -11.27 12.86 4.81
CA ARG A 85 -11.76 13.03 6.19
C ARG A 85 -10.76 12.53 7.23
N CYS A 86 -9.84 11.66 6.84
CA CYS A 86 -8.73 11.19 7.67
C CYS A 86 -7.42 11.17 6.85
N PRO A 87 -6.30 11.66 7.43
CA PRO A 87 -5.00 11.65 6.75
C PRO A 87 -4.53 10.21 6.49
N ILE A 88 -3.76 10.01 5.41
CA ILE A 88 -3.10 8.72 5.15
C ILE A 88 -1.98 8.56 6.18
N LEU A 89 -2.13 7.59 7.07
CA LEU A 89 -1.15 7.30 8.12
C LEU A 89 -0.39 6.02 7.79
N LEU A 90 0.93 6.11 7.85
CA LEU A 90 1.82 4.96 7.75
C LEU A 90 2.32 4.54 9.12
N GLU A 91 2.33 3.23 9.35
CA GLU A 91 3.04 2.63 10.48
C GLU A 91 4.56 2.69 10.24
N ARG A 92 4.99 2.56 8.98
CA ARG A 92 6.40 2.59 8.60
C ARG A 92 6.56 2.91 7.11
N ALA A 93 7.54 3.72 6.75
CA ALA A 93 8.04 3.84 5.39
C ALA A 93 9.57 3.68 5.37
N HIS A 94 10.10 2.94 4.41
CA HIS A 94 11.55 2.77 4.28
C HIS A 94 11.98 2.42 2.85
N ARG A 95 13.22 2.77 2.50
CA ARG A 95 13.80 2.47 1.20
C ARG A 95 14.52 1.12 1.22
N VAL A 96 14.35 0.33 0.16
CA VAL A 96 14.99 -0.98 0.01
C VAL A 96 16.14 -0.92 -0.98
N GLY A 97 17.19 -1.69 -0.70
CA GLY A 97 18.39 -1.81 -1.54
C GLY A 97 19.54 -0.88 -1.12
N PRO A 98 20.74 -1.11 -1.71
CA PRO A 98 21.96 -0.37 -1.38
C PRO A 98 21.79 1.12 -1.69
N ARG A 99 22.56 1.97 -0.99
CA ARG A 99 22.59 3.42 -1.26
C ARG A 99 23.02 3.65 -2.71
N ARG A 100 22.41 4.64 -3.35
CA ARG A 100 22.62 5.00 -4.75
C ARG A 100 23.17 6.42 -4.83
N ASP A 101 23.89 6.72 -5.91
CA ASP A 101 24.54 8.01 -6.11
C ASP A 101 23.58 9.05 -6.68
N ALA A 102 24.02 10.32 -6.67
CA ALA A 102 23.25 11.41 -7.23
C ALA A 102 23.14 11.25 -8.76
N GLY A 103 21.95 10.91 -9.25
CA GLY A 103 21.67 10.68 -10.68
C GLY A 103 21.06 9.31 -10.95
N ASP A 104 21.27 8.35 -10.05
CA ASP A 104 20.65 7.03 -10.15
C ASP A 104 19.12 7.08 -9.97
N PRO A 105 18.38 6.09 -10.51
CA PRO A 105 16.95 5.97 -10.25
C PRO A 105 16.66 5.86 -8.75
N PRO A 106 15.63 6.55 -8.23
CA PRO A 106 15.28 6.49 -6.81
C PRO A 106 15.07 5.05 -6.33
N ARG A 107 15.52 4.75 -5.11
CA ARG A 107 15.27 3.45 -4.46
C ARG A 107 13.78 3.23 -4.22
N THR A 108 13.33 1.99 -4.38
CA THR A 108 11.98 1.56 -4.05
C THR A 108 11.67 1.88 -2.60
N LEU A 109 10.50 2.50 -2.37
CA LEU A 109 9.95 2.79 -1.05
C LEU A 109 8.90 1.73 -0.71
N ILE A 110 9.04 1.06 0.42
CA ILE A 110 8.01 0.19 0.98
C ILE A 110 7.30 0.96 2.09
N MET A 111 5.98 1.05 1.96
CA MET A 111 5.09 1.75 2.89
C MET A 111 4.12 0.75 3.53
N LYS A 112 4.13 0.68 4.87
CA LYS A 112 3.15 -0.07 5.66
C LYS A 112 2.08 0.90 6.14
N PHE A 113 0.88 0.77 5.59
CA PHE A 113 -0.27 1.57 5.99
C PHE A 113 -0.80 1.09 7.34
N GLN A 114 -1.19 2.02 8.21
CA GLN A 114 -1.83 1.69 9.48
C GLN A 114 -3.23 1.08 9.26
N SER A 115 -3.93 1.50 8.19
CA SER A 115 -5.27 1.02 7.85
C SER A 115 -5.31 0.33 6.49
N TYR A 116 -5.85 -0.88 6.45
CA TYR A 116 -6.11 -1.60 5.20
C TYR A 116 -7.05 -0.82 4.28
N LYS A 117 -8.03 -0.09 4.83
CA LYS A 117 -8.97 0.74 4.05
C LYS A 117 -8.22 1.86 3.31
N GLN A 118 -7.26 2.51 3.97
CA GLN A 118 -6.44 3.55 3.35
C GLN A 118 -5.53 2.99 2.26
N LYS A 119 -4.87 1.84 2.51
CA LYS A 119 -4.10 1.12 1.49
C LYS A 119 -4.96 0.85 0.25
N MET A 120 -6.16 0.31 0.45
CA MET A 120 -7.07 -0.03 -0.66
C MET A 120 -7.53 1.21 -1.43
N LEU A 121 -7.80 2.31 -0.73
CA LEU A 121 -8.15 3.59 -1.36
C LEU A 121 -7.00 4.11 -2.25
N VAL A 122 -5.77 4.11 -1.72
CA VAL A 122 -4.57 4.53 -2.47
C VAL A 122 -4.35 3.65 -3.70
N MET A 123 -4.45 2.33 -3.54
CA MET A 123 -4.27 1.39 -4.65
C MET A 123 -5.38 1.52 -5.71
N LYS A 124 -6.61 1.82 -5.30
CA LYS A 124 -7.74 2.07 -6.21
C LYS A 124 -7.51 3.35 -7.01
N ALA A 125 -7.21 4.46 -6.34
CA ALA A 125 -6.95 5.74 -6.98
C ALA A 125 -5.77 5.68 -7.96
N ALA A 126 -4.68 5.00 -7.58
CA ALA A 126 -3.53 4.78 -8.45
C ALA A 126 -3.90 4.00 -9.73
N LYS A 127 -4.77 3.00 -9.60
CA LYS A 127 -5.24 2.19 -10.74
C LYS A 127 -6.16 2.98 -11.67
N GLU A 128 -7.02 3.84 -11.12
CA GLU A 128 -7.93 4.71 -11.87
C GLU A 128 -7.16 5.79 -12.63
N LYS A 129 -6.18 6.43 -11.97
CA LYS A 129 -5.35 7.48 -12.57
C LYS A 129 -4.41 6.94 -13.67
N LYS A 130 -3.99 5.67 -13.59
CA LYS A 130 -3.03 4.97 -14.47
C LYS A 130 -1.61 5.56 -14.46
N ASP A 131 -1.47 6.85 -14.74
CA ASP A 131 -0.20 7.59 -14.75
C ASP A 131 -0.12 8.56 -13.57
N VAL A 132 0.46 8.06 -12.47
CA VAL A 132 0.72 8.84 -11.27
C VAL A 132 2.01 9.62 -11.45
N LEU A 133 1.93 10.95 -11.41
CA LEU A 133 3.06 11.86 -11.48
C LEU A 133 3.23 12.56 -10.14
N TYR A 134 4.46 12.66 -9.68
CA TYR A 134 4.83 13.48 -8.52
C TYR A 134 6.08 14.28 -8.87
N LYS A 135 6.02 15.62 -8.78
CA LYS A 135 7.10 16.53 -9.22
C LYS A 135 7.61 16.21 -10.63
N ASN A 136 6.70 16.01 -11.57
CA ASN A 136 6.96 15.59 -12.97
C ASN A 136 7.71 14.26 -13.14
N LYS A 137 7.79 13.43 -12.09
CA LYS A 137 8.38 12.09 -12.14
C LYS A 137 7.28 11.03 -12.02
N ARG A 138 7.34 10.03 -12.90
CA ARG A 138 6.39 8.92 -12.89
C ARG A 138 6.62 8.02 -11.69
N VAL A 139 5.60 7.88 -10.86
CA VAL A 139 5.58 6.98 -9.70
C VAL A 139 4.72 5.77 -10.05
N ARG A 140 5.18 4.59 -9.66
CA ARG A 140 4.41 3.35 -9.84
C ARG A 140 4.15 2.73 -8.48
N LEU A 141 2.87 2.51 -8.18
CA LEU A 141 2.42 1.91 -6.93
C LEU A 141 2.01 0.46 -7.18
N TYR A 142 2.58 -0.44 -6.40
CA TYR A 142 2.33 -1.88 -6.49
C TYR A 142 2.02 -2.44 -5.10
N ASN A 143 1.25 -3.52 -5.05
CA ASN A 143 1.13 -4.30 -3.82
C ASN A 143 2.45 -5.01 -3.55
N ASP A 144 2.88 -5.00 -2.29
CA ASP A 144 3.94 -5.86 -1.80
C ASP A 144 3.42 -7.30 -1.72
N LEU A 145 3.97 -8.18 -2.55
CA LEU A 145 3.56 -9.58 -2.66
C LEU A 145 4.75 -10.47 -2.34
N ALA A 146 4.50 -11.60 -1.69
CA ALA A 146 5.54 -12.59 -1.43
C ALA A 146 6.20 -13.06 -2.74
N THR A 147 7.50 -13.37 -2.67
CA THR A 147 8.31 -13.83 -3.80
C THR A 147 7.67 -15.01 -4.54
N GLU A 148 7.07 -15.95 -3.80
CA GLU A 148 6.40 -17.10 -4.39
C GLU A 148 5.16 -16.70 -5.19
N VAL A 149 4.38 -15.74 -4.71
CA VAL A 149 3.24 -15.19 -5.46
C VAL A 149 3.72 -14.51 -6.74
N HIS A 150 4.83 -13.76 -6.69
CA HIS A 150 5.46 -13.21 -7.89
C HIS A 150 5.87 -14.29 -8.88
N ARG A 151 6.51 -15.37 -8.41
CA ARG A 151 6.93 -16.51 -9.24
C ARG A 151 5.73 -17.17 -9.92
N GLN A 152 4.64 -17.38 -9.18
CA GLN A 152 3.41 -17.96 -9.72
C GLN A 152 2.76 -17.06 -10.77
N ARG A 153 2.67 -15.76 -10.51
CA ARG A 153 2.12 -14.79 -11.48
C ARG A 153 2.93 -14.71 -12.77
N LYS A 154 4.26 -14.81 -12.66
CA LYS A 154 5.19 -14.79 -13.80
C LYS A 154 4.95 -15.95 -14.78
N LYS A 155 4.45 -17.10 -14.31
CA LYS A 155 4.09 -18.24 -15.17
C LYS A 155 3.04 -17.87 -16.22
N TYR A 156 2.20 -16.88 -15.96
CA TYR A 156 1.16 -16.42 -16.88
C TYR A 156 1.62 -15.31 -17.85
N ASP A 157 2.87 -14.85 -17.80
CA ASP A 157 3.30 -13.68 -18.58
C ASP A 157 3.16 -13.90 -20.09
N ASN A 158 3.50 -15.10 -20.58
CA ASN A 158 3.35 -15.46 -21.99
C ASN A 158 1.88 -15.46 -22.42
N VAL A 159 1.02 -16.16 -21.66
CA VAL A 159 -0.43 -16.22 -21.88
C VAL A 159 -1.04 -14.81 -21.87
N ARG A 160 -0.64 -13.96 -20.91
CA ARG A 160 -1.10 -12.56 -20.83
C ARG A 160 -0.64 -11.70 -22.01
N GLN A 161 0.53 -11.97 -22.57
CA GLN A 161 0.97 -11.29 -23.79
C GLN A 161 0.07 -11.66 -24.98
N GLN A 162 -0.28 -12.93 -25.13
CA GLN A 162 -1.20 -13.39 -26.17
C GLN A 162 -2.62 -12.84 -25.97
N LEU A 163 -3.12 -12.79 -24.73
CA LEU A 163 -4.44 -12.19 -24.45
C LEU A 163 -4.47 -10.70 -24.76
N ARG A 164 -3.35 -9.98 -24.54
CA ARG A 164 -3.22 -8.56 -24.94
C ARG A 164 -3.27 -8.39 -26.45
N SER A 165 -2.58 -9.24 -27.23
CA SER A 165 -2.62 -9.14 -28.70
C SER A 165 -3.98 -9.50 -29.28
N LEU A 166 -4.74 -10.39 -28.62
CA LEU A 166 -6.12 -10.73 -29.00
C LEU A 166 -7.16 -9.69 -28.57
N GLY A 167 -6.77 -8.64 -27.85
CA GLY A 167 -7.66 -7.60 -27.33
C GLY A 167 -8.59 -8.08 -26.20
N LEU A 168 -8.28 -9.20 -25.55
CA LEU A 168 -9.14 -9.79 -24.51
C LEU A 168 -8.90 -9.14 -23.14
N ARG A 169 -9.99 -8.80 -22.45
CA ARG A 169 -9.94 -8.31 -21.07
C ARG A 169 -9.51 -9.44 -20.16
N HIS A 170 -8.43 -9.23 -19.42
CA HIS A 170 -7.89 -10.24 -18.52
C HIS A 170 -7.28 -9.58 -17.28
N GLY A 171 -7.09 -10.37 -16.23
CA GLY A 171 -6.49 -9.92 -14.97
C GLY A 171 -5.96 -11.10 -14.15
N ILE A 172 -5.21 -10.81 -13.10
CA ILE A 172 -4.81 -11.81 -12.11
C ILE A 172 -5.59 -11.55 -10.83
N MET A 173 -6.41 -12.52 -10.44
CA MET A 173 -7.06 -12.54 -9.13
C MET A 173 -6.05 -13.01 -8.07
N PRO A 174 -6.02 -12.38 -6.88
CA PRO A 174 -5.19 -12.86 -5.78
C PRO A 174 -5.53 -14.33 -5.41
N PRO A 175 -4.52 -15.14 -5.04
CA PRO A 175 -3.09 -14.84 -5.05
C PRO A 175 -2.48 -14.88 -6.47
N ALA A 176 -2.84 -15.85 -7.31
CA ALA A 176 -2.26 -16.03 -8.65
C ALA A 176 -3.16 -16.83 -9.62
N LYS A 177 -4.46 -16.46 -9.72
CA LYS A 177 -5.38 -17.08 -10.69
C LYS A 177 -5.58 -16.16 -11.89
N LEU A 178 -5.48 -16.67 -13.11
CA LEU A 178 -5.71 -15.88 -14.31
C LEU A 178 -7.21 -15.83 -14.61
N VAL A 179 -7.74 -14.64 -14.83
CA VAL A 179 -9.14 -14.41 -15.18
C VAL A 179 -9.21 -13.79 -16.56
N VAL A 180 -10.03 -14.35 -17.44
CA VAL A 180 -10.22 -13.89 -18.83
C VAL A 180 -11.71 -13.72 -19.08
N THR A 181 -12.10 -12.58 -19.65
CA THR A 181 -13.49 -12.34 -20.08
C THR A 181 -13.59 -12.54 -21.59
N TYR A 182 -14.43 -13.48 -22.02
CA TYR A 182 -14.71 -13.79 -23.43
C TYR A 182 -16.20 -14.03 -23.61
N ARG A 183 -16.83 -13.38 -24.61
CA ARG A 183 -18.28 -13.47 -24.88
C ARG A 183 -19.15 -13.31 -23.62
N GLU A 184 -18.85 -12.27 -22.83
CA GLU A 184 -19.52 -11.95 -21.55
C GLU A 184 -19.36 -13.00 -20.44
N GLN A 185 -18.69 -14.12 -20.69
CA GLN A 185 -18.36 -15.13 -19.70
C GLN A 185 -16.97 -14.89 -19.13
N THR A 186 -16.84 -15.10 -17.81
CA THR A 186 -15.57 -14.95 -17.10
C THR A 186 -15.01 -16.34 -16.78
N HIS A 187 -13.89 -16.67 -17.40
CA HIS A 187 -13.17 -17.92 -17.17
C HIS A 187 -12.00 -17.69 -16.21
N THR A 188 -11.82 -18.60 -15.26
CA THR A 188 -10.73 -18.55 -14.28
C THR A 188 -9.86 -19.79 -14.42
N PHE A 189 -8.55 -19.59 -14.51
CA PHE A 189 -7.55 -20.63 -14.69
C PHE A 189 -6.59 -20.69 -13.51
N ASN A 190 -6.30 -21.90 -13.05
CA ASN A 190 -5.33 -22.15 -11.99
C ASN A 190 -3.96 -22.55 -12.54
N MET A 191 -3.91 -22.99 -13.79
CA MET A 191 -2.68 -23.34 -14.50
C MET A 191 -2.51 -22.57 -15.81
N PRO A 192 -1.27 -22.23 -16.22
CA PRO A 192 -1.01 -21.55 -17.48
C PRO A 192 -1.32 -22.43 -18.71
N THR A 193 -1.25 -23.76 -18.58
CA THR A 193 -1.55 -24.72 -19.65
C THR A 193 -3.04 -24.66 -20.04
N GLU A 194 -3.94 -24.72 -19.07
CA GLU A 194 -5.39 -24.59 -19.27
C GLU A 194 -5.74 -23.28 -20.00
N ALA A 195 -5.09 -22.19 -19.60
CA ALA A 195 -5.30 -20.88 -20.23
C ALA A 195 -4.75 -20.84 -21.67
N GLN A 196 -3.67 -21.58 -21.96
CA GLN A 196 -3.10 -21.66 -23.31
C GLN A 196 -4.00 -22.47 -24.25
N GLU A 197 -4.55 -23.58 -23.79
CA GLU A 197 -5.53 -24.39 -24.54
C GLU A 197 -6.77 -23.55 -24.87
N PHE A 198 -7.25 -22.76 -23.90
CA PHE A 198 -8.35 -21.83 -24.12
C PHE A 198 -8.05 -20.77 -25.19
N ILE A 199 -6.83 -20.22 -25.21
CA ILE A 199 -6.40 -19.28 -26.25
C ILE A 199 -6.37 -19.94 -27.63
N ASN A 200 -5.89 -21.18 -27.72
CA ASN A 200 -5.84 -21.91 -28.99
C ASN A 200 -7.25 -22.13 -29.53
N LYS A 201 -8.19 -22.54 -28.68
CA LYS A 201 -9.62 -22.66 -29.04
C LYS A 201 -10.20 -21.35 -29.57
N ILE A 202 -9.90 -20.21 -28.93
CA ILE A 202 -10.35 -18.89 -29.41
C ILE A 202 -9.75 -18.55 -30.78
N LYS A 203 -8.49 -18.90 -31.02
CA LYS A 203 -7.83 -18.65 -32.32
C LYS A 203 -8.46 -19.50 -33.42
N GLU A 204 -8.76 -20.76 -33.15
CA GLU A 204 -9.47 -21.65 -34.09
C GLU A 204 -10.86 -21.12 -34.42
N GLU A 205 -11.65 -20.72 -33.41
CA GLU A 205 -12.98 -20.13 -33.60
C GLU A 205 -12.95 -18.82 -34.41
N ARG A 206 -11.90 -18.00 -34.27
CA ARG A 206 -11.74 -16.74 -35.02
C ARG A 206 -11.18 -16.97 -36.42
N GLY A 207 -10.39 -18.01 -36.63
CA GLY A 207 -9.78 -18.35 -37.92
C GLY A 207 -10.74 -19.05 -38.88
N GLY A 208 -11.73 -19.79 -38.36
CA GLY A 208 -12.72 -20.52 -39.18
C GLY A 208 -13.87 -19.67 -39.75
N ASN A 209 -13.93 -18.37 -39.44
CA ASN A 209 -14.97 -17.46 -39.94
C ASN A 209 -14.54 -16.67 -41.20
N ASN A 210 -13.48 -17.10 -41.89
CA ASN A 210 -12.89 -16.42 -43.05
C ASN A 210 -13.01 -17.21 -44.37
N ASP A 211 -13.86 -18.25 -44.42
CA ASP A 211 -14.27 -18.94 -45.65
C ASP A 211 -15.68 -18.49 -46.09
#